data_AF-A0A7J6QPK1-F1
#
_entry.id   AF-A0A7J6QPK1-F1
#
_cell.length_a   1.000
_cell.length_b   1.000
_cell.length_c   1.000
_cell.angle_alpha   90.00
_cell.angle_beta   90.00
_cell.angle_gamma   90.00
#
_symmetry.space_group_name_H-M   'P 1'
#
loop_
_entity.id
_entity.type
_entity.pdbx_description
1 polymer ?
#
loop_
_entity_poly.entity_id
_entity_poly.type
_entity_poly.pdbx_seq_one_letter_code
_entity_poly.pdbx_strand_id
1 'polypeptide(L)'
;MFVASLGDNFYNDGVTDREDDRFQRIFEDVFQSRAPLDAVPWYVTLGNHDYRKNPDAQLLRYGYDSGGAWKMPAYWYSVRVDFDGGAAGSNYAFFVFFDSWRFTADEKQLNWLRKTLLSNEAQNATWLVAVSHVPAYSIGNHGKNQTVIDNILPILEKAKVDAYLSGHDH
;
A
#
# COMPACT_ATOMS: atom_id res chain seq x y z
N MET A 1 16.34 1.14 -1.21
CA MET A 1 15.64 -0.16 -1.33
C MET A 1 14.48 -0.16 -0.34
N PHE A 2 13.32 -0.67 -0.73
CA PHE A 2 12.12 -0.78 0.12
C PHE A 2 11.33 -2.02 -0.28
N VAL A 3 10.34 -2.41 0.52
CA VAL A 3 9.33 -3.42 0.19
C VAL A 3 7.96 -2.76 0.14
N ALA A 4 7.14 -3.11 -0.85
CA ALA A 4 5.72 -2.78 -0.87
C ALA A 4 4.92 -4.03 -0.51
N SER A 5 4.21 -4.02 0.61
CA SER A 5 3.25 -5.08 0.96
C SER A 5 1.89 -4.78 0.32
N LEU A 6 1.30 -5.77 -0.33
CA LEU A 6 0.05 -5.68 -1.09
C LEU A 6 -1.17 -6.11 -0.27
N GLY A 7 -1.10 -6.07 1.06
CA GLY A 7 -2.20 -6.44 1.95
C GLY A 7 -2.26 -7.92 2.31
N ASP A 8 -3.23 -8.25 3.15
CA ASP A 8 -3.35 -9.53 3.85
C ASP A 8 -2.10 -9.85 4.68
N ASN A 9 -1.70 -8.85 5.47
CA ASN A 9 -0.45 -8.91 6.22
C ASN A 9 -0.49 -9.97 7.33
N PHE A 10 -1.67 -10.22 7.91
CA PHE A 10 -1.83 -11.12 9.06
C PHE A 10 -2.99 -12.12 8.92
N TYR A 11 -2.74 -13.29 8.30
CA TYR A 11 -3.72 -14.38 8.18
C TYR A 11 -4.03 -15.14 9.49
N ASN A 12 -5.25 -15.55 9.80
CA ASN A 12 -6.45 -15.41 8.99
C ASN A 12 -7.28 -14.17 9.33
N ASP A 13 -7.09 -13.53 10.49
CA ASP A 13 -8.02 -12.50 10.95
C ASP A 13 -7.33 -11.23 11.47
N GLY A 14 -6.24 -10.78 10.86
CA GLY A 14 -5.59 -9.54 11.27
C GLY A 14 -5.01 -9.57 12.69
N VAL A 15 -4.90 -8.41 13.31
CA VAL A 15 -4.36 -8.18 14.67
C VAL A 15 -5.40 -7.50 15.56
N THR A 16 -5.28 -7.62 16.88
CA THR A 16 -6.20 -7.01 17.86
C THR A 16 -5.87 -5.55 18.17
N ASP A 17 -4.59 -5.23 18.27
CA ASP A 17 -4.06 -3.93 18.66
C ASP A 17 -2.59 -3.80 18.21
N ARG A 18 -1.97 -2.64 18.48
CA ARG A 18 -0.62 -2.30 18.02
C ARG A 18 0.51 -3.09 18.70
N GLU A 19 0.18 -3.81 19.78
CA GLU A 19 1.10 -4.63 20.60
C GLU A 19 0.84 -6.13 20.41
N ASP A 20 -0.10 -6.51 19.53
CA ASP A 20 -0.38 -7.90 19.18
C ASP A 20 0.92 -8.63 18.78
N ASP A 21 1.18 -9.77 19.42
CA ASP A 21 2.43 -10.54 19.30
C ASP A 21 2.71 -11.02 17.87
N ARG A 22 1.71 -10.96 16.99
CA ARG A 22 1.83 -11.31 15.58
C ARG A 22 2.73 -10.35 14.82
N PHE A 23 2.84 -9.08 15.20
CA PHE A 23 3.84 -8.17 14.61
C PHE A 23 5.24 -8.73 14.81
N GLN A 24 5.56 -9.17 16.04
CA GLN A 24 6.85 -9.77 16.32
C GLN A 24 7.01 -11.10 15.57
N ARG A 25 6.09 -12.05 15.78
CA ARG A 25 6.26 -13.44 15.31
C ARG A 25 6.21 -13.61 13.81
N ILE A 26 5.42 -12.80 13.10
CA ILE A 26 5.16 -12.98 11.66
C ILE A 26 5.93 -11.97 10.81
N PHE A 27 6.16 -10.76 11.33
CA PHE A 27 6.88 -9.72 10.60
C PHE A 27 8.33 -9.55 11.07
N GLU A 28 8.54 -9.28 12.36
CA GLU A 28 9.86 -8.87 12.84
C GLU A 28 10.85 -10.03 12.93
N ASP A 29 10.46 -11.14 13.56
CA ASP A 29 11.32 -12.32 13.71
C ASP A 29 11.67 -12.93 12.34
N VAL A 30 10.76 -12.79 11.36
CA VAL A 30 10.92 -13.35 10.01
C VAL A 30 11.74 -12.44 9.11
N PHE A 31 11.45 -11.15 9.07
CA PHE A 31 12.01 -10.22 8.08
C PHE A 31 12.92 -9.14 8.67
N GLN A 32 12.84 -8.85 9.96
CA GLN A 32 13.59 -7.77 10.61
C GLN A 32 14.68 -8.27 11.57
N SER A 33 14.85 -9.59 11.70
CA SER A 33 15.85 -10.18 12.59
C SER A 33 17.24 -10.32 11.96
N ARG A 34 17.38 -10.08 10.65
CA ARG A 34 18.64 -10.28 9.91
C ARG A 34 18.81 -9.32 8.74
N ALA A 35 20.05 -8.88 8.55
CA ALA A 35 20.48 -8.17 7.36
C ALA A 35 20.27 -9.01 6.08
N PRO A 36 19.96 -8.37 4.94
CA PRO A 36 19.86 -6.92 4.76
C PRO A 36 18.45 -6.34 5.03
N LEU A 37 17.48 -7.16 5.44
CA LEU A 37 16.07 -6.75 5.50
C LEU A 37 15.70 -5.96 6.78
N ASP A 38 16.51 -6.08 7.83
CA ASP A 38 16.38 -5.38 9.12
C ASP A 38 16.46 -3.85 9.04
N ALA A 39 16.98 -3.30 7.94
CA ALA A 39 17.05 -1.87 7.67
C ALA A 39 16.10 -1.40 6.55
N VAL A 40 15.32 -2.29 5.95
CA VAL A 40 14.52 -1.99 4.75
C VAL A 40 13.12 -1.55 5.17
N PRO A 41 12.63 -0.37 4.75
CA PRO A 41 11.26 0.05 5.02
C PRO A 41 10.26 -0.79 4.22
N TRP A 42 9.16 -1.15 4.86
CA TRP A 42 8.01 -1.84 4.30
C TRP A 42 6.83 -0.87 4.24
N TYR A 43 6.46 -0.42 3.05
CA TYR A 43 5.25 0.35 2.81
C TYR A 43 4.08 -0.59 2.64
N VAL A 44 3.10 -0.50 3.53
CA VAL A 44 2.04 -1.49 3.68
C VAL A 44 0.68 -0.96 3.23
N THR A 45 -0.07 -1.78 2.48
CA THR A 45 -1.53 -1.67 2.32
C THR A 45 -2.25 -2.73 3.17
N LEU A 46 -3.55 -2.57 3.39
CA LEU A 46 -4.39 -3.59 4.03
C LEU A 46 -5.08 -4.47 2.97
N GLY A 47 -5.28 -5.74 3.31
CA GLY A 47 -6.14 -6.65 2.57
C GLY A 47 -7.37 -7.07 3.38
N ASN A 48 -8.18 -7.97 2.81
CA ASN A 48 -9.44 -8.36 3.40
C ASN A 48 -9.31 -9.14 4.72
N HIS A 49 -8.22 -9.87 4.93
CA HIS A 49 -7.94 -10.58 6.18
C HIS A 49 -7.58 -9.62 7.32
N ASP A 50 -6.89 -8.53 7.01
CA ASP A 50 -6.53 -7.49 7.99
C ASP A 50 -7.77 -6.82 8.60
N TYR A 51 -8.84 -6.74 7.82
CA TYR A 51 -10.12 -6.15 8.22
C TYR A 51 -10.99 -7.03 9.13
N ARG A 52 -10.62 -8.30 9.38
CA ARG A 52 -11.44 -9.22 10.18
C ARG A 52 -11.29 -9.01 11.69
N LYS A 53 -10.29 -8.24 12.13
CA LYS A 53 -10.18 -7.71 13.49
C LYS A 53 -9.99 -6.19 13.44
N ASN A 54 -8.84 -5.69 13.88
CA ASN A 54 -8.59 -4.28 14.05
C ASN A 54 -7.58 -3.77 13.00
N PRO A 55 -8.04 -3.19 11.88
CA PRO A 55 -7.14 -2.60 10.89
C PRO A 55 -6.40 -1.37 11.45
N ASP A 56 -7.02 -0.60 12.36
CA ASP A 56 -6.39 0.57 12.98
C ASP A 56 -5.13 0.19 13.77
N ALA A 57 -5.05 -1.03 14.29
CA ALA A 57 -3.86 -1.54 14.96
C ALA A 57 -2.60 -1.46 14.08
N GLN A 58 -2.73 -1.66 12.76
CA GLN A 58 -1.60 -1.60 11.82
C GLN A 58 -1.15 -0.16 11.54
N LEU A 59 -2.08 0.81 11.58
CA LEU A 59 -1.74 2.24 11.55
C LEU A 59 -1.09 2.67 12.86
N LEU A 60 -1.67 2.24 13.99
CA LEU A 60 -1.16 2.54 15.33
C LEU A 60 0.21 1.91 15.59
N ARG A 61 0.54 0.78 14.93
CA ARG A 61 1.89 0.20 14.96
C ARG A 61 2.92 1.18 14.42
N TYR A 62 2.66 1.81 13.27
CA TYR A 62 3.55 2.85 12.73
C TYR A 62 3.64 4.07 13.65
N GLY A 63 2.53 4.49 14.25
CA GLY A 63 2.56 5.59 15.24
C GLY A 63 3.37 5.26 16.50
N TYR A 64 3.35 3.99 16.92
CA TYR A 64 4.08 3.48 18.09
C TYR A 64 5.58 3.34 17.84
N ASP A 65 5.96 2.84 16.66
CA ASP A 65 7.35 2.70 16.22
C ASP A 65 7.54 3.32 14.82
N SER A 66 7.55 4.65 14.77
CA SER A 66 7.72 5.38 13.51
C SER A 66 9.12 5.25 12.92
N GLY A 67 10.10 4.84 13.74
CA GLY A 67 11.48 4.54 13.35
C GLY A 67 11.63 3.18 12.67
N GLY A 68 10.85 2.18 13.09
CA GLY A 68 10.92 0.80 12.60
C GLY A 68 10.52 0.60 11.15
N ALA A 69 10.77 -0.59 10.60
CA ALA A 69 10.56 -0.88 9.19
C ALA A 69 9.09 -0.83 8.73
N TRP A 70 8.12 -1.03 9.62
CA TRP A 70 6.70 -1.02 9.29
C TRP A 70 6.20 0.40 8.98
N LYS A 71 5.97 0.75 7.71
CA LYS A 71 5.52 2.08 7.26
C LYS A 71 4.07 2.02 6.78
N MET A 72 3.15 2.46 7.64
CA MET A 72 1.72 2.59 7.32
C MET A 72 1.10 3.84 7.98
N PRO A 73 1.42 5.04 7.48
CA PRO A 73 1.01 6.31 8.12
C PRO A 73 -0.50 6.59 8.06
N ALA A 74 -1.19 6.00 7.09
CA ALA A 74 -2.64 6.12 6.92
C ALA A 74 -3.14 4.91 6.09
N TYR A 75 -4.47 4.79 5.97
CA TYR A 75 -5.11 3.82 5.07
C TYR A 75 -4.74 4.01 3.60
N TRP A 76 -4.44 5.25 3.22
CA TRP A 76 -3.98 5.63 1.89
C TRP A 76 -2.97 6.76 2.01
N TYR A 77 -1.89 6.69 1.25
CA TYR A 77 -0.76 7.62 1.31
C TYR A 77 0.08 7.48 0.04
N SER A 78 1.02 8.40 -0.17
CA SER A 78 1.95 8.35 -1.29
C SER A 78 3.40 8.39 -0.83
N VAL A 79 4.28 7.82 -1.63
CA VAL A 79 5.73 7.76 -1.37
C VAL A 79 6.47 8.19 -2.62
N ARG A 80 7.31 9.22 -2.48
CA ARG A 80 8.30 9.59 -3.49
C ARG A 80 9.57 8.79 -3.27
N VAL A 81 10.10 8.19 -4.33
CA VAL A 81 11.37 7.44 -4.31
C VAL A 81 12.29 8.01 -5.38
N ASP A 82 13.27 8.79 -4.93
CA ASP A 82 14.30 9.36 -5.80
C ASP A 82 15.37 8.33 -6.16
N PHE A 83 15.77 8.28 -7.45
CA PHE A 83 16.82 7.36 -7.92
C PHE A 83 18.23 7.87 -7.63
N ASP A 84 18.45 9.19 -7.73
CA ASP A 84 19.77 9.83 -7.69
C ASP A 84 19.98 10.74 -6.46
N GLY A 85 19.38 10.38 -5.32
CA GLY A 85 19.55 11.11 -4.06
C GLY A 85 18.79 12.44 -3.97
N GLY A 86 17.86 12.71 -4.89
CA GLY A 86 16.84 13.76 -4.73
C GLY A 86 17.31 15.20 -5.02
N ALA A 87 18.36 15.39 -5.82
CA ALA A 87 18.72 16.71 -6.33
C ALA A 87 17.57 17.32 -7.16
N ALA A 88 17.53 18.66 -7.28
CA ALA A 88 16.52 19.32 -8.10
C ALA A 88 16.57 18.82 -9.56
N GLY A 89 15.44 18.34 -10.08
CA GLY A 89 15.34 17.74 -11.42
C GLY A 89 15.64 16.24 -11.49
N SER A 90 15.83 15.57 -10.35
CA SER A 90 16.02 14.10 -10.31
C SER A 90 14.82 13.34 -10.86
N ASN A 91 15.10 12.20 -11.48
CA ASN A 91 14.09 11.20 -11.77
C ASN A 91 13.65 10.49 -10.49
N TYR A 92 12.36 10.19 -10.40
CA TYR A 92 11.76 9.53 -9.25
C TYR A 92 10.56 8.70 -9.66
N ALA A 93 10.28 7.68 -8.85
CA ALA A 93 9.02 6.99 -8.86
C ALA A 93 8.09 7.58 -7.79
N PHE A 94 6.81 7.71 -8.10
CA PHE A 94 5.77 8.12 -7.18
C PHE A 94 4.79 6.97 -6.98
N PHE A 95 4.82 6.39 -5.80
CA PHE A 95 3.94 5.29 -5.41
C PHE A 95 2.71 5.84 -4.68
N VAL A 96 1.52 5.37 -5.05
CA VAL A 96 0.25 5.74 -4.42
C VAL A 96 -0.38 4.49 -3.85
N PHE A 97 -0.33 4.36 -2.53
CA PHE A 97 -0.89 3.28 -1.75
C PHE A 97 -2.32 3.64 -1.34
N PHE A 98 -3.28 2.75 -1.57
CA PHE A 98 -4.67 2.97 -1.21
C PHE A 98 -5.36 1.66 -0.82
N ASP A 99 -6.50 1.77 -0.14
CA ASP A 99 -7.27 0.64 0.33
C ASP A 99 -8.42 0.32 -0.63
N SER A 100 -8.22 -0.76 -1.40
CA SER A 100 -9.22 -1.29 -2.34
C SER A 100 -10.37 -2.06 -1.68
N TRP A 101 -10.26 -2.48 -0.42
CA TRP A 101 -11.27 -3.31 0.24
C TRP A 101 -12.46 -2.50 0.75
N ARG A 102 -12.21 -1.32 1.34
CA ARG A 102 -13.28 -0.37 1.73
C ARG A 102 -13.56 0.73 0.70
N PHE A 103 -12.89 0.65 -0.46
CA PHE A 103 -12.83 1.74 -1.44
C PHE A 103 -14.18 2.27 -1.92
N THR A 104 -15.16 1.40 -2.22
CA THR A 104 -16.46 1.84 -2.78
C THR A 104 -17.34 2.61 -1.83
N ALA A 105 -17.09 2.55 -0.53
CA ALA A 105 -17.90 3.25 0.46
C ALA A 105 -17.32 4.60 0.87
N ASP A 106 -16.11 4.96 0.40
CA ASP A 106 -15.38 6.13 0.88
C ASP A 106 -15.08 7.15 -0.22
N GLU A 107 -16.01 8.10 -0.39
CA GLU A 107 -15.82 9.24 -1.30
C GLU A 107 -14.60 10.10 -0.95
N LYS A 108 -14.16 10.12 0.33
CA LYS A 108 -12.97 10.88 0.72
C LYS A 108 -11.73 10.26 0.12
N GLN A 109 -11.62 8.93 0.18
CA GLN A 109 -10.51 8.22 -0.45
C GLN A 109 -10.52 8.38 -1.96
N LEU A 110 -11.67 8.25 -2.63
CA LEU A 110 -11.82 8.48 -4.07
C LEU A 110 -11.37 9.88 -4.49
N ASN A 111 -11.78 10.90 -3.75
CA ASN A 111 -11.40 12.28 -4.02
C ASN A 111 -9.92 12.54 -3.73
N TRP A 112 -9.37 11.93 -2.67
CA TRP A 112 -7.95 11.96 -2.39
C TRP A 112 -7.15 11.30 -3.51
N LEU A 113 -7.55 10.11 -3.96
CA LEU A 113 -6.85 9.36 -5.00
C LEU A 113 -6.77 10.17 -6.30
N ARG A 114 -7.89 10.75 -6.75
CA ARG A 114 -7.93 11.63 -7.93
C ARG A 114 -7.01 12.83 -7.78
N LYS A 115 -7.04 13.50 -6.63
CA LYS A 115 -6.21 14.69 -6.38
C LYS A 115 -4.72 14.36 -6.32
N THR A 116 -4.37 13.26 -5.65
CA THR A 116 -2.98 12.79 -5.50
C THR A 116 -2.41 12.39 -6.85
N LEU A 117 -3.13 11.57 -7.61
CA LEU A 117 -2.67 11.11 -8.93
C LEU A 117 -2.57 12.24 -9.96
N LEU A 118 -3.42 13.27 -9.89
CA LEU A 118 -3.38 14.43 -10.78
C LEU A 118 -2.53 15.60 -10.21
N SER A 119 -1.84 15.40 -9.09
CA SER A 119 -0.95 16.42 -8.53
C SER A 119 0.28 16.62 -9.41
N ASN A 120 0.91 17.80 -9.32
CA ASN A 120 2.16 18.07 -10.04
C ASN A 120 3.27 17.06 -9.66
N GLU A 121 3.29 16.59 -8.41
CA GLU A 121 4.24 15.58 -7.95
C GLU A 121 4.04 14.24 -8.67
N ALA A 122 2.81 13.75 -8.76
CA ALA A 122 2.52 12.51 -9.47
C ALA A 122 2.72 12.64 -10.99
N GLN A 123 2.26 13.76 -11.57
CA GLN A 123 2.27 13.96 -13.02
C GLN A 123 3.66 14.31 -13.60
N ASN A 124 4.62 14.70 -12.75
CA ASN A 124 6.02 14.90 -13.14
C ASN A 124 6.91 13.71 -12.76
N ALA A 125 6.36 12.62 -12.21
CA ALA A 125 7.11 11.43 -11.87
C ALA A 125 7.60 10.71 -13.14
N THR A 126 8.79 10.10 -13.06
CA THR A 126 9.29 9.22 -14.12
C THR A 126 8.47 7.94 -14.19
N TRP A 127 7.99 7.47 -13.04
CA TRP A 127 7.11 6.33 -12.90
C TRP A 127 6.01 6.65 -11.89
N LEU A 128 4.75 6.51 -12.29
CA LEU A 128 3.59 6.62 -11.42
C LEU A 128 3.00 5.23 -11.18
N VAL A 129 3.08 4.75 -9.94
CA VAL A 129 2.68 3.38 -9.58
C VAL A 129 1.56 3.40 -8.55
N ALA A 130 0.47 2.70 -8.84
CA ALA A 130 -0.65 2.50 -7.94
C ALA A 130 -0.50 1.16 -7.20
N VAL A 131 -0.77 1.13 -5.90
CA VAL A 131 -0.62 -0.06 -5.05
C VAL A 131 -1.86 -0.25 -4.18
N SER A 132 -2.51 -1.40 -4.26
CA SER A 132 -3.59 -1.79 -3.36
C SER A 132 -3.75 -3.32 -3.32
N HIS A 133 -4.71 -3.84 -2.56
CA HIS A 133 -4.83 -5.29 -2.37
C HIS A 133 -5.58 -6.02 -3.50
N VAL A 134 -6.72 -5.50 -3.95
CA VAL A 134 -7.66 -6.22 -4.82
C VAL A 134 -7.37 -5.94 -6.30
N PRO A 135 -7.15 -6.96 -7.15
CA PRO A 135 -6.82 -6.76 -8.56
C PRO A 135 -8.01 -6.24 -9.37
N ALA A 136 -7.72 -5.46 -10.43
CA ALA A 136 -8.73 -5.16 -11.44
C ALA A 136 -9.00 -6.40 -12.31
N TYR A 137 -7.92 -7.00 -12.82
CA TYR A 137 -7.92 -8.21 -13.62
C TYR A 137 -7.00 -9.25 -13.00
N SER A 138 -7.48 -10.48 -12.93
CA SER A 138 -6.69 -11.64 -12.53
C SER A 138 -7.29 -12.90 -13.15
N ILE A 139 -6.45 -13.90 -13.40
CA ILE A 139 -6.84 -15.27 -13.81
C ILE A 139 -6.78 -16.25 -12.63
N GLY A 140 -6.54 -15.75 -11.41
CA GLY A 140 -6.56 -16.53 -10.18
C GLY A 140 -7.98 -16.88 -9.73
N ASN A 141 -8.09 -17.43 -8.52
CA ASN A 141 -9.32 -18.00 -7.99
C ASN A 141 -10.42 -16.95 -7.74
N HIS A 142 -10.05 -15.75 -7.33
CA HIS A 142 -10.93 -14.60 -7.14
C HIS A 142 -11.20 -13.87 -8.46
N GLY A 143 -10.21 -13.84 -9.36
CA GLY A 143 -10.35 -13.35 -10.72
C GLY A 143 -10.53 -11.83 -10.80
N LYS A 144 -11.16 -11.35 -11.88
CA LYS A 144 -11.40 -9.91 -12.07
C LYS A 144 -12.34 -9.35 -11.00
N ASN A 145 -12.12 -8.12 -10.58
CA ASN A 145 -13.00 -7.41 -9.65
C ASN A 145 -13.74 -6.28 -10.37
N GLN A 146 -15.05 -6.45 -10.60
CA GLN A 146 -15.85 -5.48 -11.34
C GLN A 146 -15.93 -4.12 -10.62
N THR A 147 -15.95 -4.14 -9.29
CA THR A 147 -15.95 -2.93 -8.48
C THR A 147 -14.67 -2.09 -8.68
N VAL A 148 -13.50 -2.74 -8.72
CA VAL A 148 -12.23 -2.07 -9.02
C VAL A 148 -12.23 -1.56 -10.48
N ILE A 149 -12.70 -2.38 -11.43
CA ILE A 149 -12.78 -2.02 -12.84
C ILE A 149 -13.66 -0.78 -13.06
N ASP A 150 -14.79 -0.66 -12.38
CA ASP A 150 -15.73 0.44 -12.63
C ASP A 150 -15.33 1.74 -11.91
N ASN A 151 -14.66 1.64 -10.76
CA ASN A 151 -14.44 2.80 -9.86
C ASN A 151 -12.99 3.25 -9.75
N ILE A 152 -12.03 2.32 -9.81
CA ILE A 152 -10.60 2.61 -9.63
C ILE A 152 -9.93 2.75 -10.99
N LEU A 153 -10.12 1.77 -11.87
CA LEU A 153 -9.40 1.70 -13.15
C LEU A 153 -9.56 2.99 -13.98
N PRO A 154 -10.75 3.62 -14.10
CA PRO A 154 -10.90 4.85 -14.87
C PRO A 154 -10.12 6.04 -14.27
N ILE A 155 -9.93 6.04 -12.95
CA ILE A 155 -9.11 7.06 -12.26
C ILE A 155 -7.64 6.86 -12.61
N LEU A 156 -7.16 5.61 -12.54
CA LEU A 156 -5.77 5.27 -12.84
C LEU A 156 -5.43 5.54 -14.31
N GLU A 157 -6.31 5.14 -15.24
CA GLU A 157 -6.16 5.37 -16.68
C GLU A 157 -6.16 6.87 -17.01
N LYS A 158 -7.08 7.65 -16.42
CA LYS A 158 -7.12 9.10 -16.62
C LYS A 158 -5.83 9.79 -16.16
N ALA A 159 -5.24 9.31 -15.07
CA ALA A 159 -3.97 9.83 -14.55
C ALA A 159 -2.73 9.25 -15.24
N LYS A 160 -2.91 8.32 -16.19
CA LYS A 160 -1.85 7.61 -16.92
C LYS A 160 -0.86 6.91 -15.98
N VAL A 161 -1.39 6.23 -14.97
CA VAL A 161 -0.60 5.36 -14.07
C VAL A 161 0.10 4.29 -14.91
N ASP A 162 1.40 4.10 -14.69
CA ASP A 162 2.23 3.15 -15.47
C ASP A 162 2.00 1.70 -15.05
N ALA A 163 1.80 1.47 -13.75
CA ALA A 163 1.57 0.13 -13.21
C ALA A 163 0.60 0.16 -12.02
N TYR A 164 -0.26 -0.85 -11.96
CA TYR A 164 -1.12 -1.14 -10.82
C TYR A 164 -0.73 -2.47 -10.20
N LEU A 165 -0.25 -2.45 -8.96
CA LEU A 165 0.23 -3.61 -8.23
C LEU A 165 -0.82 -4.07 -7.22
N SER A 166 -1.15 -5.36 -7.25
CA SER A 166 -2.14 -5.98 -6.37
C SER A 166 -1.83 -7.44 -6.03
N GLY A 167 -2.41 -7.93 -4.93
CA GLY A 167 -2.34 -9.31 -4.49
C GLY A 167 -3.71 -9.99 -4.57
N HIS A 168 -4.21 -10.45 -3.40
CA HIS A 168 -5.49 -11.11 -3.19
C HIS A 168 -5.63 -12.52 -3.80
N ASP A 169 -5.24 -12.69 -5.06
CA ASP A 169 -5.11 -14.01 -5.66
C ASP A 169 -3.75 -14.64 -5.32
N HIS A 170 -3.79 -15.89 -4.87
CA HIS A 170 -2.64 -16.71 -4.48
C HIS A 170 -2.34 -17.80 -5.50
#